data_AF-A0A4Y1RFI4-F1
#
_entry.id   AF-A0A4Y1RFI4-F1
#
_cell.length_a   1.000
_cell.length_b   1.000
_cell.length_c   1.000
_cell.angle_alpha   90.00
_cell.angle_beta   90.00
_cell.angle_gamma   90.00
#
_symmetry.space_group_name_H-M   'P 1'
#
loop_
_entity.id
_entity.type
_entity.pdbx_description
1 polymer ?
#
loop_
_entity_poly.entity_id
_entity_poly.type
_entity_poly.pdbx_seq_one_letter_code
_entity_poly.pdbx_strand_id
1 'polypeptide(L)'
;MTDGKGAGAMDGDVGDASAYQKYSMILQGLADCIACCGNGLQELKLRRNSILLLAFLSSSEKSGFEILVAYKLYQDANFLMLILQVLISEVDIEVAVNADHAQVFKERTLLMREALILLNRLVSNPTYSATVLRLLTKSRDMASLTIDVANRLSRKDQICDKFDGTARQMRESEIVDLARVFKKRVFTYLGDNLS
;
A
#
# COMPACT_ATOMS: atom_id res chain seq x y z
N MET A 1 -48.68 49.37 1.82
CA MET A 1 -48.84 48.70 0.51
C MET A 1 -47.55 47.95 0.22
N THR A 2 -47.72 46.73 -0.26
CA THR A 2 -46.73 45.69 -0.60
C THR A 2 -45.75 46.19 -1.67
N ASP A 3 -44.52 45.69 -1.84
CA ASP A 3 -44.07 44.34 -2.23
C ASP A 3 -42.59 44.19 -1.78
N GLY A 4 -41.97 43.04 -1.52
CA GLY A 4 -42.20 41.69 -2.02
C GLY A 4 -40.96 41.20 -2.79
N LYS A 5 -40.14 40.37 -2.11
CA LYS A 5 -39.37 39.24 -2.67
C LYS A 5 -37.99 39.49 -3.32
N GLY A 6 -37.01 38.76 -2.78
CA GLY A 6 -35.68 38.55 -3.36
C GLY A 6 -34.89 37.51 -2.56
N ALA A 7 -35.45 36.30 -2.42
CA ALA A 7 -34.74 35.16 -1.89
C ALA A 7 -33.71 34.69 -2.93
N GLY A 8 -32.43 35.05 -2.74
CA GLY A 8 -31.31 34.44 -3.45
C GLY A 8 -30.97 33.13 -2.76
N ALA A 9 -31.45 32.02 -3.31
CA ALA A 9 -31.09 30.68 -2.88
C ALA A 9 -29.58 30.46 -3.08
N MET A 10 -28.89 30.07 -2.00
CA MET A 10 -27.58 29.45 -2.04
C MET A 10 -27.72 28.08 -2.68
N ASP A 11 -27.49 27.98 -3.99
CA ASP A 11 -27.42 26.72 -4.70
C ASP A 11 -25.97 26.50 -5.16
N GLY A 12 -25.14 25.98 -4.26
CA GLY A 12 -23.71 25.85 -4.49
C GLY A 12 -22.95 24.83 -3.64
N ASP A 13 -23.63 23.92 -2.92
CA ASP A 13 -22.95 23.03 -1.95
C ASP A 13 -23.44 21.56 -1.97
N VAL A 14 -24.64 21.29 -2.50
CA VAL A 14 -25.24 19.93 -2.44
C VAL A 14 -24.59 18.95 -3.45
N GLY A 15 -24.14 19.47 -4.60
CA GLY A 15 -23.51 18.64 -5.65
C GLY A 15 -22.15 18.08 -5.24
N ASP A 16 -21.32 18.91 -4.60
CA ASP A 16 -19.94 18.58 -4.23
C ASP A 16 -19.89 17.59 -3.06
N ALA A 17 -20.76 17.78 -2.06
CA ALA A 17 -20.94 16.84 -0.95
C ALA A 17 -21.35 15.43 -1.42
N SER A 18 -22.25 15.34 -2.41
CA SER A 18 -22.69 14.07 -2.97
C SER A 18 -21.61 13.34 -3.78
N ALA A 19 -20.75 14.10 -4.46
CA ALA A 19 -19.63 13.55 -5.23
C ALA A 19 -18.53 13.06 -4.28
N TYR A 20 -18.16 13.86 -3.29
CA TYR A 20 -17.19 13.49 -2.25
C TYR A 20 -17.60 12.20 -1.52
N GLN A 21 -18.88 12.06 -1.17
CA GLN A 21 -19.39 10.84 -0.54
C GLN A 21 -19.22 9.60 -1.43
N LYS A 22 -19.49 9.72 -2.74
CA LYS A 22 -19.29 8.62 -3.69
C LYS A 22 -17.82 8.25 -3.83
N TYR A 23 -16.91 9.24 -3.89
CA TYR A 23 -15.47 8.99 -3.93
C TYR A 23 -14.99 8.29 -2.66
N SER A 24 -15.46 8.73 -1.49
CA SER A 24 -15.14 8.11 -0.20
C SER A 24 -15.59 6.65 -0.14
N MET A 25 -16.79 6.32 -0.62
CA MET A 25 -17.28 4.94 -0.71
C MET A 25 -16.39 4.06 -1.60
N ILE A 26 -15.93 4.57 -2.75
CA ILE A 26 -15.03 3.84 -3.65
C ILE A 26 -13.69 3.55 -2.97
N LEU A 27 -13.09 4.57 -2.33
CA LEU A 27 -11.81 4.43 -1.65
C LEU A 27 -11.91 3.51 -0.43
N GLN A 28 -13.02 3.55 0.30
CA GLN A 28 -13.27 2.62 1.40
C GLN A 28 -13.43 1.18 0.89
N GLY A 29 -14.24 0.96 -0.16
CA GLY A 29 -14.36 -0.37 -0.75
C GLY A 29 -13.04 -0.91 -1.29
N LEU A 30 -12.17 -0.04 -1.81
CA LEU A 30 -10.82 -0.41 -2.23
C LEU A 30 -9.94 -0.82 -1.04
N ALA A 31 -10.03 -0.08 0.08
CA ALA A 31 -9.34 -0.46 1.32
C ALA A 31 -9.84 -1.78 1.88
N ASP A 32 -11.14 -2.04 1.83
CA ASP A 32 -11.74 -3.30 2.28
C ASP A 32 -11.25 -4.48 1.42
N CYS A 33 -11.09 -4.28 0.10
CA CYS A 33 -10.48 -5.28 -0.79
C CYS A 33 -9.01 -5.59 -0.43
N ILE A 34 -8.24 -4.59 0.01
CA ILE A 34 -6.84 -4.75 0.46
C ILE A 34 -6.78 -5.45 1.81
N ALA A 35 -7.67 -5.07 2.73
CA ALA A 35 -7.79 -5.63 4.08
C ALA A 35 -8.54 -6.97 4.13
N CYS A 36 -8.99 -7.49 2.98
CA CYS A 36 -9.76 -8.72 2.89
C CYS A 36 -9.03 -9.89 3.58
N CYS A 37 -9.72 -10.53 4.53
CA CYS A 37 -9.21 -11.67 5.27
C CYS A 37 -9.33 -12.95 4.44
N GLY A 38 -8.21 -13.64 4.22
CA GLY A 38 -8.20 -14.93 3.54
C GLY A 38 -6.92 -15.17 2.75
N ASN A 39 -6.53 -16.45 2.68
CA ASN A 39 -5.28 -16.90 2.06
C ASN A 39 -5.51 -17.74 0.81
N GLY A 40 -6.75 -17.77 0.32
CA GLY A 40 -7.10 -18.42 -0.93
C GLY A 40 -6.62 -17.64 -2.15
N LEU A 41 -6.66 -18.31 -3.30
CA LEU A 41 -6.18 -17.75 -4.56
C LEU A 41 -6.98 -16.51 -4.99
N GLN A 42 -8.29 -16.48 -4.74
CA GLN A 42 -9.15 -15.37 -5.16
C GLN A 42 -8.91 -14.13 -4.29
N GLU A 43 -8.75 -14.31 -2.99
CA GLU A 43 -8.46 -13.24 -2.03
C GLU A 43 -7.09 -12.62 -2.31
N LEU A 44 -6.07 -13.43 -2.63
CA LEU A 44 -4.75 -12.93 -3.05
C LEU A 44 -4.83 -12.13 -4.35
N LYS A 45 -5.57 -12.62 -5.35
CA LYS A 45 -5.78 -11.89 -6.61
C LYS A 45 -6.52 -10.58 -6.38
N LEU A 46 -7.53 -10.57 -5.52
CA LEU A 46 -8.30 -9.37 -5.18
C LEU A 46 -7.36 -8.33 -4.56
N ARG A 47 -6.62 -8.69 -3.52
CA ARG A 47 -5.65 -7.81 -2.85
C ARG A 47 -4.61 -7.28 -3.85
N ARG A 48 -4.05 -8.14 -4.70
CA ARG A 48 -3.07 -7.71 -5.72
C ARG A 48 -3.66 -6.75 -6.73
N ASN A 49 -4.86 -7.02 -7.26
CA ASN A 49 -5.52 -6.14 -8.22
C ASN A 49 -5.85 -4.78 -7.59
N SER A 50 -6.22 -4.74 -6.32
CA SER A 50 -6.40 -3.50 -5.57
C SER A 50 -5.10 -2.71 -5.43
N ILE A 51 -3.98 -3.38 -5.14
CA ILE A 51 -2.65 -2.75 -5.12
C ILE A 51 -2.27 -2.20 -6.50
N LEU A 52 -2.53 -2.95 -7.58
CA LEU A 52 -2.30 -2.48 -8.95
C LEU A 52 -3.15 -1.26 -9.28
N LEU A 53 -4.41 -1.22 -8.84
CA LEU A 53 -5.26 -0.05 -9.00
C LEU A 53 -4.72 1.16 -8.23
N LEU A 54 -4.24 0.98 -7.00
CA LEU A 54 -3.56 2.04 -6.25
C LEU A 54 -2.29 2.52 -6.96
N ALA A 55 -1.52 1.61 -7.55
CA ALA A 55 -0.34 1.97 -8.32
C ALA A 55 -0.69 2.71 -9.62
N PHE A 56 -1.80 2.34 -10.26
CA PHE A 56 -2.34 3.09 -11.38
C PHE A 56 -2.74 4.51 -10.95
N LEU A 57 -3.52 4.65 -9.87
CA LEU A 57 -3.90 5.95 -9.31
C LEU A 57 -2.68 6.79 -8.95
N SER A 58 -1.64 6.21 -8.35
CA SER A 58 -0.38 6.90 -8.05
C SER A 58 0.35 7.41 -9.29
N SER A 59 -0.08 7.04 -10.50
CA SER A 59 0.46 7.55 -11.76
C SER A 59 -0.18 8.85 -12.21
N SER A 60 -1.35 9.18 -11.67
CA SER A 60 -2.15 10.35 -12.04
C SER A 60 -1.65 11.62 -11.35
N GLU A 61 -0.36 11.93 -11.55
CA GLU A 61 0.33 13.13 -11.08
C GLU A 61 -0.03 13.49 -9.63
N LYS A 62 -0.35 14.75 -9.34
CA LYS A 62 -0.55 15.25 -7.97
C LYS A 62 -1.76 14.62 -7.28
N SER A 63 -2.93 14.62 -7.93
CA SER A 63 -4.18 14.16 -7.33
C SER A 63 -4.15 12.66 -6.98
N GLY A 64 -3.53 11.85 -7.83
CA GLY A 64 -3.33 10.43 -7.58
C GLY A 64 -2.46 10.12 -6.36
N PHE A 65 -1.40 10.91 -6.17
CA PHE A 65 -0.56 10.82 -4.97
C PHE A 65 -1.31 11.27 -3.72
N GLU A 66 -2.05 12.38 -3.79
CA GLU A 66 -2.83 12.92 -2.66
C GLU A 66 -3.86 11.92 -2.15
N ILE A 67 -4.52 11.15 -3.04
CA ILE A 67 -5.45 10.08 -2.64
C ILE A 67 -4.75 9.04 -1.75
N LEU A 68 -3.51 8.66 -2.06
CA LEU A 68 -2.78 7.63 -1.31
C LEU A 68 -2.27 8.11 0.05
N VAL A 69 -1.89 9.38 0.13
CA VAL A 69 -1.19 9.95 1.30
C VAL A 69 -2.08 10.77 2.22
N ALA A 70 -3.14 11.38 1.69
CA ALA A 70 -4.02 12.31 2.41
C ALA A 70 -5.39 11.72 2.75
N TYR A 71 -5.86 10.70 2.01
CA TYR A 71 -7.14 10.08 2.32
C TYR A 71 -7.05 9.33 3.65
N LYS A 72 -7.91 9.72 4.60
CA LYS A 72 -8.06 9.05 5.88
C LYS A 72 -9.12 7.97 5.75
N LEU A 73 -8.70 6.74 5.96
CA LEU A 73 -9.60 5.61 6.12
C LEU A 73 -10.16 5.60 7.55
N TYR A 74 -11.10 4.69 7.79
CA TYR A 74 -11.62 4.42 9.12
C TYR A 74 -10.48 4.19 10.13
N GLN A 75 -10.62 4.70 11.36
CA GLN A 75 -9.60 4.65 12.44
C GLN A 75 -8.25 5.34 12.14
N ASP A 76 -8.26 6.44 11.35
CA ASP A 76 -7.05 7.19 10.98
C ASP A 76 -5.99 6.36 10.20
N ALA A 77 -6.39 5.19 9.68
CA ALA A 77 -5.59 4.40 8.77
C ALA A 77 -5.38 5.15 7.44
N ASN A 78 -4.32 4.80 6.73
CA ASN A 78 -4.11 5.21 5.34
C ASN A 78 -3.67 4.01 4.51
N PHE A 79 -3.67 4.17 3.18
CA PHE A 79 -3.30 3.08 2.29
C PHE A 79 -1.88 2.56 2.52
N LEU A 80 -0.93 3.42 2.92
CA LEU A 80 0.44 2.96 3.22
C LEU A 80 0.44 1.97 4.39
N MET A 81 -0.33 2.25 5.45
CA MET A 81 -0.46 1.35 6.59
C MET A 81 -1.04 0.00 6.18
N LEU A 82 -2.13 0.00 5.40
CA LEU A 82 -2.74 -1.23 4.90
C LEU A 82 -1.78 -2.05 4.04
N ILE A 83 -1.03 -1.40 3.15
CA ILE A 83 -0.05 -2.07 2.30
C ILE A 83 1.04 -2.75 3.15
N LEU A 84 1.55 -2.05 4.17
CA LEU A 84 2.56 -2.61 5.08
C LEU A 84 2.00 -3.79 5.90
N GLN A 85 0.76 -3.70 6.37
CA GLN A 85 0.09 -4.79 7.09
C GLN A 85 -0.08 -6.04 6.21
N VAL A 86 -0.49 -5.85 4.95
CA VAL A 86 -0.57 -6.95 3.97
C VAL A 86 0.80 -7.60 3.76
N LEU A 87 1.86 -6.79 3.63
CA LEU A 87 3.22 -7.34 3.47
C LEU A 87 3.63 -8.18 4.67
N ILE A 88 3.39 -7.72 5.91
CA ILE A 88 3.71 -8.51 7.11
C ILE A 88 2.90 -9.80 7.17
N SER A 89 1.58 -9.74 6.93
CA SER A 89 0.73 -10.92 7.02
C SER A 89 1.18 -12.02 6.05
N GLU A 90 1.58 -11.65 4.83
CA GLU A 90 2.04 -12.63 3.85
C GLU A 90 3.40 -13.26 4.22
N VAL A 91 4.31 -12.50 4.83
CA VAL A 91 5.58 -13.05 5.35
C VAL A 91 5.32 -14.03 6.49
N ASP A 92 4.37 -13.76 7.38
CA ASP A 92 4.03 -14.64 8.50
C ASP A 92 3.45 -15.99 8.02
N ILE A 93 2.68 -15.99 6.94
CA ILE A 93 2.03 -17.20 6.39
C ILE A 93 3.02 -18.09 5.61
N GLU A 94 4.00 -17.50 4.93
CA GLU A 94 4.95 -18.23 4.07
C GLU A 94 5.79 -19.27 4.85
N VAL A 95 5.95 -19.09 6.17
CA VAL A 95 6.69 -20.01 7.04
C VAL A 95 5.98 -21.38 7.22
N ALA A 96 4.72 -21.53 6.79
CA ALA A 96 3.85 -22.62 7.25
C ALA A 96 3.32 -23.66 6.21
N VAL A 97 3.62 -23.60 4.90
CA VAL A 97 2.81 -24.37 3.90
C VAL A 97 3.58 -25.26 2.89
N ASN A 98 3.08 -26.50 2.72
CA ASN A 98 3.54 -27.60 1.86
C ASN A 98 3.17 -27.48 0.35
N ALA A 99 3.74 -28.37 -0.47
CA ALA A 99 3.87 -28.34 -1.94
C ALA A 99 2.58 -28.30 -2.82
N ASP A 100 1.37 -28.45 -2.26
CA ASP A 100 0.11 -28.48 -3.04
C ASP A 100 -0.43 -27.07 -3.41
N HIS A 101 0.33 -26.03 -3.09
CA HIS A 101 -0.08 -24.62 -3.15
C HIS A 101 0.68 -23.77 -4.18
N ALA A 102 1.22 -24.35 -5.26
CA ALA A 102 2.08 -23.63 -6.22
C ALA A 102 1.44 -22.35 -6.80
N GLN A 103 0.14 -22.35 -7.10
CA GLN A 103 -0.56 -21.16 -7.59
C GLN A 103 -0.77 -20.09 -6.51
N VAL A 104 -1.09 -20.50 -5.28
CA VAL A 104 -1.24 -19.61 -4.13
C VAL A 104 0.09 -18.97 -3.79
N PHE A 105 1.17 -19.76 -3.77
CA PHE A 105 2.52 -19.28 -3.57
C PHE A 105 2.90 -18.25 -4.65
N LYS A 106 2.69 -18.58 -5.93
CA LYS A 106 2.96 -17.67 -7.04
C LYS A 106 2.20 -16.35 -6.88
N GLU A 107 0.92 -16.40 -6.55
CA GLU A 107 0.10 -15.18 -6.40
C GLU A 107 0.53 -14.35 -5.19
N ARG A 108 0.91 -14.99 -4.07
CA ARG A 108 1.49 -14.32 -2.90
C ARG A 108 2.77 -13.58 -3.25
N THR A 109 3.69 -14.24 -3.96
CA THR A 109 4.92 -13.60 -4.44
C THR A 109 4.61 -12.39 -5.33
N LEU A 110 3.61 -12.49 -6.22
CA LEU A 110 3.18 -11.38 -7.07
C LEU A 110 2.57 -10.23 -6.26
N LEU A 111 1.72 -10.53 -5.28
CA LEU A 111 1.15 -9.53 -4.37
C LEU A 111 2.26 -8.72 -3.65
N MET A 112 3.22 -9.42 -3.04
CA MET A 112 4.33 -8.79 -2.33
C MET A 112 5.20 -7.94 -3.28
N ARG A 113 5.48 -8.46 -4.48
CA ARG A 113 6.21 -7.74 -5.53
C ARG A 113 5.51 -6.44 -5.92
N GLU A 114 4.23 -6.47 -6.27
CA GLU A 114 3.49 -5.27 -6.68
C GLU A 114 3.38 -4.24 -5.55
N ALA A 115 3.18 -4.69 -4.31
CA ALA A 115 3.16 -3.82 -3.14
C ALA A 115 4.51 -3.11 -2.93
N LEU A 116 5.62 -3.84 -3.03
CA LEU A 116 6.96 -3.25 -2.91
C LEU A 116 7.31 -2.32 -4.08
N ILE A 117 6.87 -2.62 -5.30
CA ILE A 117 7.02 -1.71 -6.45
C ILE A 117 6.28 -0.41 -6.19
N LEU A 118 5.03 -0.48 -5.73
CA LEU A 118 4.25 0.70 -5.37
C LEU A 118 4.97 1.51 -4.29
N LEU A 119 5.36 0.90 -3.17
CA LEU A 119 6.07 1.58 -2.09
C LEU A 119 7.36 2.26 -2.59
N ASN A 120 8.20 1.53 -3.34
CA ASN A 120 9.41 2.07 -3.92
C ASN A 120 9.12 3.25 -4.84
N ARG A 121 8.10 3.17 -5.70
CA ARG A 121 7.70 4.28 -6.57
C ARG A 121 7.32 5.51 -5.75
N LEU A 122 6.57 5.34 -4.66
CA LEU A 122 6.14 6.45 -3.81
C LEU A 122 7.33 7.11 -3.10
N VAL A 123 8.23 6.33 -2.49
CA VAL A 123 9.44 6.85 -1.81
C VAL A 123 10.56 7.27 -2.78
N SER A 124 10.38 7.02 -4.09
CA SER A 124 11.28 7.47 -5.14
C SER A 124 10.78 8.68 -5.91
N ASN A 125 9.56 9.13 -5.64
CA ASN A 125 9.01 10.26 -6.36
C ASN A 125 9.77 11.55 -5.98
N PRO A 126 10.27 12.33 -6.96
CA PRO A 126 11.06 13.53 -6.68
C PRO A 126 10.28 14.61 -5.91
N THR A 127 8.97 14.68 -6.12
CA THR A 127 8.09 15.68 -5.50
C THR A 127 7.55 15.20 -4.15
N TYR A 128 7.19 13.93 -4.03
CA TYR A 128 6.41 13.41 -2.88
C TYR A 128 7.20 12.51 -1.92
N SER A 129 8.41 12.08 -2.27
CA SER A 129 9.19 11.11 -1.46
C SER A 129 9.33 11.54 0.00
N ALA A 130 9.69 12.79 0.28
CA ALA A 130 9.83 13.31 1.65
C ALA A 130 8.50 13.25 2.44
N THR A 131 7.38 13.51 1.79
CA THR A 131 6.05 13.41 2.41
C THR A 131 5.68 11.96 2.70
N VAL A 132 5.93 11.05 1.76
CA VAL A 132 5.67 9.61 1.94
C VAL A 132 6.55 9.04 3.06
N LEU A 133 7.85 9.34 3.07
CA LEU A 133 8.79 8.87 4.09
C LEU A 133 8.42 9.39 5.48
N ARG A 134 8.01 10.66 5.58
CA ARG A 134 7.47 11.24 6.81
C ARG A 134 6.20 10.54 7.28
N LEU A 135 5.30 10.15 6.39
CA LEU A 135 4.08 9.41 6.76
C LEU A 135 4.39 8.00 7.26
N LEU A 136 5.31 7.31 6.57
CA LEU A 136 5.79 5.98 6.98
C LEU A 136 6.49 5.99 8.34
N THR A 137 6.97 7.16 8.78
CA THR A 137 7.71 7.34 10.04
C THR A 137 7.01 8.28 11.02
N LYS A 138 5.74 8.63 10.75
CA LYS A 138 4.99 9.65 11.50
C LYS A 138 4.74 9.27 12.96
N SER A 139 4.47 7.98 13.21
CA SER A 139 4.20 7.44 14.53
C SER A 139 5.12 6.26 14.81
N ARG A 140 5.27 5.91 16.10
CA ARG A 140 6.07 4.74 16.51
C ARG A 140 5.58 3.47 15.84
N ASP A 141 4.26 3.27 15.75
CA ASP A 141 3.67 2.07 15.17
C ASP A 141 3.93 1.99 13.67
N MET A 142 3.73 3.08 12.94
CA MET A 142 4.03 3.15 11.50
C MET A 142 5.52 2.96 11.21
N ALA A 143 6.39 3.60 11.99
CA ALA A 143 7.83 3.47 11.84
C ALA A 143 8.27 2.03 12.13
N SER A 144 7.75 1.41 13.20
CA SER A 144 8.07 0.03 13.57
C SER A 144 7.60 -0.94 12.49
N LEU A 145 6.38 -0.78 11.99
CA LEU A 145 5.83 -1.60 10.91
C LEU A 145 6.65 -1.45 9.62
N THR A 146 7.01 -0.22 9.26
CA THR A 146 7.84 0.07 8.07
C THR A 146 9.22 -0.57 8.18
N ILE A 147 9.87 -0.43 9.34
CA ILE A 147 11.19 -1.01 9.61
C ILE A 147 11.11 -2.54 9.62
N ASP A 148 10.05 -3.13 10.18
CA ASP A 148 9.87 -4.58 10.21
C ASP A 148 9.73 -5.16 8.80
N VAL A 149 8.84 -4.59 7.97
CA VAL A 149 8.69 -4.95 6.55
C VAL A 149 10.02 -4.85 5.81
N ALA A 150 10.70 -3.70 5.93
CA ALA A 150 11.97 -3.45 5.26
C ALA A 150 13.06 -4.45 5.68
N ASN A 151 13.14 -4.77 6.97
CA ASN A 151 14.12 -5.71 7.48
C ASN A 151 13.82 -7.14 7.07
N ARG A 152 12.60 -7.64 7.31
CA ARG A 152 12.22 -9.03 7.07
C ARG A 152 12.32 -9.38 5.60
N LEU A 153 11.78 -8.56 4.71
CA LEU A 153 11.79 -8.81 3.27
C LEU A 153 13.18 -8.61 2.63
N SER A 154 14.07 -7.83 3.24
CA SER A 154 15.44 -7.64 2.73
C SER A 154 16.40 -8.79 3.09
N ARG A 155 16.02 -9.66 4.02
CA ARG A 155 16.84 -10.80 4.46
C ARG A 155 16.77 -11.90 3.40
N LYS A 156 17.94 -12.39 3.00
CA LYS A 156 18.08 -13.48 2.04
C LYS A 156 17.91 -14.86 2.70
N ASP A 157 18.02 -14.93 4.02
CA ASP A 157 18.44 -16.13 4.75
C ASP A 157 17.33 -17.12 5.16
N GLN A 158 16.13 -17.08 4.57
CA GLN A 158 15.06 -18.03 4.94
C GLN A 158 14.40 -18.77 3.79
N ILE A 159 14.62 -18.38 2.53
CA ILE A 159 13.83 -18.92 1.41
C ILE A 159 14.64 -19.93 0.56
N CYS A 160 15.97 -19.91 0.66
CA CYS A 160 16.83 -20.51 -0.38
C CYS A 160 17.13 -22.01 -0.22
N ASP A 161 16.80 -22.67 0.89
CA ASP A 161 17.46 -23.95 1.19
C ASP A 161 16.75 -25.24 0.74
N LYS A 162 15.49 -25.21 0.24
CA LYS A 162 14.78 -26.50 0.04
C LYS A 162 13.87 -26.70 -1.19
N PHE A 163 13.69 -25.76 -2.14
CA PHE A 163 12.78 -26.02 -3.28
C PHE A 163 13.31 -25.58 -4.66
N ASP A 164 13.20 -26.52 -5.60
CA ASP A 164 13.89 -26.62 -6.88
C ASP A 164 13.11 -25.99 -8.05
N GLY A 165 13.23 -24.68 -8.26
CA GLY A 165 12.67 -24.05 -9.44
C GLY A 165 13.23 -22.65 -9.72
N THR A 166 14.00 -22.49 -10.80
CA THR A 166 14.65 -21.23 -11.21
C THR A 166 13.68 -20.04 -11.25
N ALA A 167 12.45 -20.24 -11.72
CA ALA A 167 11.44 -19.18 -11.80
C ALA A 167 10.91 -18.72 -10.42
N ARG A 168 10.92 -19.61 -9.42
CA ARG A 168 10.55 -19.28 -8.04
C ARG A 168 11.66 -18.47 -7.38
N GLN A 169 12.89 -18.96 -7.49
CA GLN A 169 14.08 -18.29 -6.98
C GLN A 169 14.27 -16.88 -7.58
N MET A 170 14.02 -16.70 -8.88
CA MET A 170 14.07 -15.39 -9.52
C MET A 170 13.07 -14.40 -8.90
N ARG A 171 11.81 -14.80 -8.67
CA ARG A 171 10.81 -13.90 -8.08
C ARG A 171 11.11 -13.56 -6.62
N GLU A 172 11.59 -14.53 -5.85
CA GLU A 172 12.02 -14.31 -4.47
C GLU A 172 13.21 -13.35 -4.41
N SER A 173 14.18 -13.50 -5.32
CA SER A 173 15.31 -12.56 -5.42
C SER A 173 14.86 -11.13 -5.76
N GLU A 174 13.85 -11.00 -6.63
CA GLU A 174 13.27 -9.69 -6.97
C GLU A 174 12.59 -9.03 -5.77
N ILE A 175 11.83 -9.77 -4.95
CA ILE A 175 11.25 -9.26 -3.70
C ILE A 175 12.34 -8.74 -2.78
N VAL A 176 13.40 -9.52 -2.58
CA VAL A 176 14.52 -9.16 -1.71
C VAL A 176 15.19 -7.88 -2.20
N ASP A 177 15.43 -7.74 -3.51
CA ASP A 177 16.06 -6.56 -4.08
C ASP A 177 15.17 -5.32 -3.99
N LEU A 178 13.86 -5.45 -4.28
CA LEU A 178 12.89 -4.38 -4.06
C LEU A 178 12.84 -3.94 -2.59
N ALA A 179 12.87 -4.89 -1.66
CA ALA A 179 12.88 -4.61 -0.23
C ALA A 179 14.17 -3.94 0.23
N ARG A 180 15.33 -4.30 -0.34
CA ARG A 180 16.62 -3.62 -0.06
C ARG A 180 16.60 -2.16 -0.52
N VAL A 181 16.04 -1.89 -1.70
CA VAL A 181 15.89 -0.51 -2.20
C VAL A 181 14.99 0.30 -1.27
N PHE A 182 13.85 -0.28 -0.87
CA PHE A 182 12.92 0.37 0.05
C PHE A 182 13.58 0.64 1.40
N LYS A 183 14.24 -0.38 1.97
CA LYS A 183 14.99 -0.31 3.23
C LYS A 183 16.04 0.80 3.18
N LYS A 184 16.87 0.85 2.13
CA LYS A 184 17.91 1.87 1.99
C LYS A 184 17.30 3.28 2.10
N ARG A 185 16.21 3.56 1.38
CA ARG A 185 15.55 4.86 1.38
C ARG A 185 14.97 5.24 2.74
N VAL A 186 14.29 4.30 3.40
CA VAL A 186 13.73 4.51 4.75
C VAL A 186 14.84 4.82 5.75
N PHE A 187 15.92 4.03 5.75
CA PHE A 187 17.00 4.19 6.73
C PHE A 187 17.84 5.45 6.49
N THR A 188 18.07 5.84 5.23
CA THR A 188 18.69 7.13 4.91
C THR A 188 17.85 8.27 5.48
N TYR A 189 16.53 8.27 5.22
CA TYR A 189 15.63 9.29 5.76
C TYR A 189 15.64 9.33 7.30
N LEU A 190 15.60 8.18 7.97
CA LEU A 190 15.66 8.13 9.43
C LEU A 190 17.00 8.66 9.98
N GLY A 191 18.12 8.34 9.34
CA GLY A 191 19.45 8.86 9.71
C GLY A 191 19.56 10.37 9.55
N ASP A 192 19.03 10.91 8.44
CA ASP A 192 19.05 12.35 8.15
C ASP A 192 18.19 13.18 9.14
N ASN A 193 17.16 12.59 9.74
CA ASN A 193 16.28 13.27 10.72
C ASN A 193 16.73 13.07 12.19
N LEU A 194 17.73 12.24 12.45
CA LEU A 194 18.29 12.00 13.79
C LEU A 194 19.60 12.77 14.04
N SER A 195 20.08 13.54 13.05
CA SER A 195 21.24 14.44 13.16
C SER A 195 20.80 15.87 13.42
#